data_AF-A0A0V0SY58-F1
#
_entry.id   AF-A0A0V0SY58-F1
#
_cell.length_a   1.000
_cell.length_b   1.000
_cell.length_c   1.000
_cell.angle_alpha   90.00
_cell.angle_beta   90.00
_cell.angle_gamma   90.00
#
_symmetry.space_group_name_H-M   'P 1'
#
loop_
_entity.id
_entity.type
_entity.pdbx_description
1 polymer ?
#
loop_
_entity_poly.entity_id
_entity_poly.type
_entity_poly.pdbx_seq_one_letter_code
_entity_poly.pdbx_strand_id
1 'polypeptide(L)'
;MGLKFVQLQINVSIHETTGQSPFKVTFGEEPRIGLESYVLPKSLVDAAKTEEEIEEFLTSHEANDEDSLNRDGKNYDENESSIMKHLPETFIKARKEAALGQTRAAAKMTRRTKKMLIPLQIGQNCTLRVPDVDRGPADPKNFLVVVMAECEGLYTV
;
A
#
# COMPACT_ATOMS: atom_id res chain seq x y z
N MET A 1 -14.09 3.02 16.87
CA MET A 1 -14.03 1.69 16.22
C MET A 1 -14.15 1.89 14.72
N GLY A 2 -13.10 1.60 13.93
CA GLY A 2 -13.13 1.76 12.47
C GLY A 2 -13.83 0.60 11.77
N LEU A 3 -14.43 0.87 10.61
CA LEU A 3 -15.10 -0.14 9.78
C LEU A 3 -14.04 -1.04 9.11
N LYS A 4 -13.92 -2.29 9.57
CA LYS A 4 -12.89 -3.25 9.13
C LYS A 4 -12.82 -3.43 7.60
N PHE A 5 -13.95 -3.32 6.90
CA PHE A 5 -14.00 -3.43 5.43
C PHE A 5 -13.34 -2.26 4.72
N VAL A 6 -13.43 -1.03 5.26
CA VAL A 6 -12.77 0.15 4.70
C VAL A 6 -11.25 -0.01 4.77
N GLN A 7 -10.75 -0.53 5.90
CA GLN A 7 -9.32 -0.78 6.07
C GLN A 7 -8.81 -1.85 5.09
N LEU A 8 -9.57 -2.92 4.86
CA LEU A 8 -9.23 -3.94 3.89
C LEU A 8 -9.17 -3.33 2.48
N GLN A 9 -10.18 -2.55 2.09
CA GLN A 9 -10.20 -1.88 0.79
C GLN A 9 -8.96 -1.00 0.55
N ILE A 10 -8.51 -0.26 1.57
CA ILE A 10 -7.27 0.53 1.51
C ILE A 10 -6.05 -0.40 1.34
N ASN A 11 -5.97 -1.47 2.14
CA ASN A 11 -4.81 -2.36 2.17
C ASN A 11 -4.65 -3.21 0.90
N VAL A 12 -5.74 -3.46 0.16
CA VAL A 12 -5.72 -4.20 -1.11
C VAL A 12 -5.57 -3.28 -2.32
N SER A 13 -5.80 -1.97 -2.17
CA SER A 13 -5.69 -1.01 -3.27
C SER A 13 -4.25 -0.90 -3.78
N ILE A 14 -4.09 -0.80 -5.10
CA ILE A 14 -2.78 -0.64 -5.73
C ILE A 14 -2.39 0.83 -5.67
N HIS A 15 -1.21 1.11 -5.11
CA HIS A 15 -0.68 2.47 -5.07
C HIS A 15 0.08 2.80 -6.37
N GLU A 16 -0.24 3.92 -7.01
CA GLU A 16 0.29 4.31 -8.34
C GLU A 16 1.82 4.32 -8.40
N THR A 17 2.49 4.82 -7.35
CA THR A 17 3.96 4.96 -7.36
C THR A 17 4.67 3.63 -7.23
N THR A 18 4.15 2.72 -6.40
CA THR A 18 4.81 1.45 -6.08
C THR A 18 4.32 0.31 -6.96
N GLY A 19 3.14 0.45 -7.59
CA GLY A 19 2.50 -0.58 -8.39
C GLY A 19 2.04 -1.80 -7.58
N GLN A 20 2.08 -1.72 -6.24
CA GLN A 20 1.78 -2.81 -5.31
C GLN A 20 0.85 -2.30 -4.21
N SER A 21 0.06 -3.21 -3.64
CA SER A 21 -0.81 -2.88 -2.49
C SER A 21 -0.01 -2.82 -1.18
N PRO A 22 -0.43 -2.00 -0.21
CA PRO A 22 0.20 -1.97 1.11
C PRO A 22 0.33 -3.38 1.73
N PHE A 23 -0.71 -4.21 1.60
CA PHE A 23 -0.71 -5.58 2.09
C PHE A 23 0.40 -6.43 1.44
N LYS A 24 0.54 -6.38 0.11
CA LYS A 24 1.56 -7.15 -0.60
C LYS A 24 2.97 -6.70 -0.29
N VAL A 25 3.17 -5.41 -0.02
CA VAL A 25 4.48 -4.88 0.39
C VAL A 25 4.84 -5.29 1.83
N THR A 26 3.85 -5.45 2.70
CA THR A 26 4.06 -5.86 4.10
C THR A 26 4.13 -7.36 4.30
N PHE A 27 3.42 -8.14 3.49
CA PHE A 27 3.30 -9.60 3.68
C PHE A 27 3.92 -10.41 2.54
N GLY A 28 4.33 -9.77 1.44
CA GLY A 28 4.92 -10.44 0.27
C GLY A 28 3.90 -11.16 -0.62
N GLU A 29 2.67 -11.35 -0.15
CA GLU A 29 1.59 -12.07 -0.83
C GLU A 29 0.35 -11.20 -0.96
N GLU A 30 -0.55 -11.60 -1.86
CA GLU A 30 -1.85 -10.96 -1.97
C GLU A 30 -2.77 -11.40 -0.82
N PRO A 31 -3.65 -10.51 -0.35
CA PRO A 31 -4.59 -10.87 0.70
C PRO A 31 -5.51 -11.97 0.19
N ARG A 32 -5.65 -13.04 0.98
CA ARG A 32 -6.61 -14.12 0.70
C ARG A 32 -8.02 -13.61 0.97
N ILE A 33 -8.92 -13.74 0.00
CA ILE A 33 -10.29 -13.20 0.04
C ILE A 33 -11.27 -14.37 -0.13
N GLY A 34 -12.40 -14.33 0.58
CA GLY A 34 -13.42 -15.38 0.48
C GLY A 34 -13.02 -16.66 1.19
N LEU A 35 -13.31 -17.83 0.60
CA LEU A 35 -13.05 -19.14 1.22
C LEU A 35 -11.56 -19.41 1.45
N GLU A 36 -10.68 -18.82 0.63
CA GLU A 36 -9.23 -18.92 0.79
C GLU A 36 -8.71 -18.24 2.09
N SER A 37 -9.50 -17.34 2.67
CA SER A 37 -9.18 -16.71 3.95
C SER A 37 -9.43 -17.63 5.14
N TYR A 38 -10.23 -18.69 4.97
CA TYR A 38 -10.51 -19.67 6.01
C TYR A 38 -9.53 -20.83 5.92
N VAL A 39 -9.02 -21.25 7.08
CA VAL A 39 -8.26 -22.50 7.18
C VAL A 39 -9.28 -23.64 7.27
N LEU A 40 -9.76 -24.09 6.12
CA LEU A 40 -10.72 -25.19 6.06
C LEU A 40 -10.03 -26.52 6.39
N PRO A 41 -10.67 -27.41 7.17
CA PRO A 41 -10.15 -28.75 7.42
C PRO A 41 -9.97 -29.49 6.10
N LYS A 42 -8.81 -30.14 5.91
CA LYS A 42 -8.53 -30.92 4.69
C LYS A 42 -9.60 -31.98 4.44
N SER A 43 -10.10 -32.62 5.50
CA SER A 43 -11.18 -33.61 5.44
C SER A 43 -12.49 -33.04 4.87
N LEU A 44 -12.82 -31.78 5.15
CA LEU A 44 -14.00 -31.11 4.60
C LEU A 44 -13.78 -30.76 3.12
N VAL A 45 -12.58 -30.29 2.76
CA VAL A 45 -12.24 -30.02 1.36
C VAL A 45 -12.24 -31.30 0.53
N ASP A 46 -11.80 -32.42 1.12
CA ASP A 46 -11.79 -33.74 0.48
C ASP A 46 -13.19 -34.35 0.33
N ALA A 47 -14.11 -34.08 1.28
CA ALA A 47 -15.51 -34.48 1.24
C ALA A 47 -16.38 -33.57 0.35
N ALA A 48 -15.92 -32.37 0.02
CA ALA A 48 -16.64 -31.42 -0.82
C ALA A 48 -16.67 -31.76 -2.32
N LYS A 49 -16.48 -33.03 -2.68
CA LYS A 49 -16.49 -33.51 -4.08
C LYS A 49 -17.91 -33.67 -4.62
N THR A 50 -18.87 -34.04 -3.77
CA THR A 50 -20.29 -34.19 -4.11
C THR A 50 -21.17 -33.66 -2.99
N GLU A 51 -22.38 -33.23 -3.30
CA GLU A 51 -23.33 -32.69 -2.30
C GLU A 51 -23.72 -33.76 -1.25
N GLU A 52 -23.88 -35.01 -1.68
CA GLU A 52 -24.20 -36.16 -0.82
C GLU A 52 -23.09 -36.45 0.21
N GLU A 53 -21.81 -36.40 -0.21
CA GLU A 53 -20.66 -36.59 0.69
C GLU A 53 -20.55 -35.47 1.75
N ILE A 54 -20.94 -34.24 1.41
CA ILE A 54 -20.97 -33.12 2.35
C ILE A 54 -22.08 -33.34 3.40
N GLU A 55 -23.28 -33.74 2.97
CA GLU A 55 -24.39 -34.01 3.88
C GLU A 55 -24.08 -35.18 4.83
N GLU A 56 -23.47 -36.26 4.33
CA GLU A 56 -23.03 -37.39 5.15
C GLU A 56 -21.94 -36.97 6.15
N PHE A 57 -20.98 -36.14 5.73
CA PHE A 57 -19.94 -35.62 6.62
C PHE A 57 -20.52 -34.76 7.75
N LEU A 58 -21.47 -33.87 7.45
CA LEU A 58 -22.10 -33.00 8.45
C LEU A 58 -22.98 -33.80 9.43
N THR A 59 -23.78 -34.73 8.91
CA THR A 59 -24.64 -35.60 9.75
C THR A 59 -23.85 -36.55 10.65
N SER A 60 -22.66 -36.99 10.22
CA SER A 60 -21.76 -37.80 11.06
C SER A 60 -21.18 -37.03 12.26
N HIS A 61 -21.11 -35.69 12.19
CA HIS A 61 -20.67 -34.84 13.30
C HIS A 61 -21.82 -34.47 14.25
N GLU A 62 -23.02 -34.22 13.74
CA GLU A 62 -24.18 -33.89 14.58
C GLU A 62 -24.64 -35.05 15.48
N ALA A 63 -24.38 -36.31 15.09
CA ALA A 63 -24.74 -37.48 15.88
C ALA A 63 -23.85 -37.73 17.12
N ASN A 64 -22.78 -36.94 17.32
CA ASN A 64 -21.81 -37.11 18.41
C ASN A 64 -21.79 -35.95 19.42
N ASP A 65 -22.59 -34.89 19.22
CA ASP A 65 -22.60 -33.69 20.07
C ASP A 65 -23.73 -33.73 21.12
N GLU A 66 -23.70 -34.73 21.99
CA GLU A 66 -24.16 -34.56 23.37
C GLU A 66 -22.90 -34.73 24.24
N ASP A 67 -22.49 -33.64 24.88
CA ASP A 67 -21.37 -33.53 25.82
C ASP A 67 -20.00 -33.07 25.24
N SER A 68 -19.82 -31.76 25.11
CA SER A 68 -18.79 -31.06 25.91
C SER A 68 -18.64 -29.59 25.52
N LEU A 69 -19.25 -28.73 26.34
CA LEU A 69 -18.70 -27.40 26.60
C LEU A 69 -17.40 -27.57 27.39
N ASN A 70 -16.29 -27.91 26.72
CA ASN A 70 -14.96 -27.76 27.28
C ASN A 70 -14.03 -27.13 26.25
N ARG A 71 -13.65 -25.88 26.52
CA ARG A 71 -12.48 -25.24 25.94
C ARG A 71 -11.26 -26.11 26.25
N ASP A 72 -10.82 -26.91 25.31
CA ASP A 72 -9.44 -27.36 25.30
C ASP A 72 -8.86 -27.18 23.91
N GLY A 73 -7.78 -26.39 23.87
CA GLY A 73 -7.12 -25.95 22.67
C GLY A 73 -6.70 -27.13 21.82
N LYS A 74 -7.39 -27.33 20.69
CA LYS A 74 -6.89 -28.23 19.65
C LYS A 74 -5.73 -27.55 18.95
N ASN A 75 -4.57 -28.11 19.24
CA ASN A 75 -3.25 -27.90 18.65
C ASN A 75 -3.35 -27.58 17.12
N TYR A 76 -2.98 -26.35 16.74
CA TYR A 76 -2.77 -25.93 15.36
C TYR A 76 -1.26 -26.05 15.02
N ASP A 77 -0.70 -27.24 15.17
CA ASP A 77 0.70 -27.50 14.87
C ASP A 77 0.68 -28.53 13.74
N GLU A 78 0.59 -28.09 12.47
CA GLU A 78 1.57 -28.55 11.49
C GLU A 78 1.59 -27.71 10.18
N ASN A 79 0.70 -26.73 10.00
CA ASN A 79 0.70 -25.91 8.77
C ASN A 79 1.31 -24.51 8.93
N GLU A 80 1.65 -24.08 10.15
CA GLU A 80 2.36 -22.82 10.37
C GLU A 80 3.84 -22.90 9.95
N SER A 81 4.42 -24.11 9.99
CA SER A 81 5.86 -24.31 9.72
C SER A 81 6.25 -24.21 8.24
N SER A 82 5.29 -24.31 7.31
CA SER A 82 5.52 -24.15 5.86
C SER A 82 5.36 -22.69 5.41
N ILE A 83 4.45 -21.94 6.04
CA ILE A 83 4.15 -20.53 5.74
C ILE A 83 5.35 -19.63 6.10
N MET A 84 6.06 -19.92 7.18
CA MET A 84 7.22 -19.11 7.61
C MET A 84 8.49 -19.30 6.77
N LYS A 85 8.62 -20.37 5.99
CA LYS A 85 9.89 -20.71 5.32
C LYS A 85 10.04 -20.10 3.93
N HIS A 86 8.94 -19.80 3.22
CA HIS A 86 8.94 -19.14 1.90
C HIS A 86 8.68 -17.63 1.95
N LEU A 87 8.38 -17.10 3.14
CA LEU A 87 8.03 -15.70 3.38
C LEU A 87 9.12 -14.65 3.07
N PRO A 88 10.45 -14.91 3.21
CA PRO A 88 11.42 -13.84 3.01
C PRO A 88 11.61 -13.46 1.55
N GLU A 89 11.56 -14.41 0.60
CA GLU A 89 11.88 -14.11 -0.81
C GLU A 89 10.80 -13.25 -1.48
N THR A 90 9.53 -13.62 -1.29
CA THR A 90 8.37 -12.91 -1.85
C THR A 90 8.27 -11.49 -1.31
N PHE A 91 8.47 -11.34 0.00
CA PHE A 91 8.51 -10.05 0.67
C PHE A 91 9.66 -9.15 0.20
N ILE A 92 10.87 -9.70 0.10
CA ILE A 92 12.04 -8.95 -0.38
C ILE A 92 11.82 -8.50 -1.83
N LYS A 93 11.23 -9.36 -2.67
CA LYS A 93 10.88 -8.99 -4.06
C LYS A 93 9.86 -7.85 -4.10
N ALA A 94 8.74 -7.97 -3.39
CA ALA A 94 7.69 -6.96 -3.36
C ALA A 94 8.22 -5.60 -2.88
N ARG A 95 9.07 -5.59 -1.85
CA ARG A 95 9.72 -4.37 -1.35
C ARG A 95 10.71 -3.76 -2.33
N LYS A 96 11.52 -4.58 -3.02
CA LYS A 96 12.46 -4.11 -4.05
C LYS A 96 11.71 -3.44 -5.21
N GLU A 97 10.62 -4.03 -5.67
CA GLU A 97 9.78 -3.44 -6.72
C GLU A 97 9.15 -2.10 -6.28
N ALA A 98 8.60 -2.05 -5.06
CA ALA A 98 8.04 -0.81 -4.51
C ALA A 98 9.10 0.29 -4.37
N ALA A 99 10.29 -0.04 -3.86
CA ALA A 99 11.41 0.90 -3.74
C ALA A 99 11.86 1.43 -5.10
N LEU A 100 11.87 0.58 -6.13
CA LEU A 100 12.16 0.98 -7.51
C LEU A 100 11.12 1.99 -8.03
N GLY A 101 9.83 1.76 -7.75
CA GLY A 101 8.76 2.69 -8.07
C GLY A 101 8.93 4.07 -7.42
N GLN A 102 9.27 4.10 -6.13
CA GLN A 102 9.60 5.34 -5.40
C GLN A 102 10.80 6.07 -6.01
N THR A 103 11.84 5.32 -6.37
CA THR A 103 13.06 5.87 -6.99
C THR A 103 12.73 6.52 -8.34
N ARG A 104 11.87 5.89 -9.15
CA ARG A 104 11.37 6.48 -10.42
C ARG A 104 10.57 7.76 -10.18
N ALA A 105 9.70 7.79 -9.17
CA ALA A 105 8.93 8.99 -8.82
C ALA A 105 9.85 10.13 -8.37
N ALA A 106 10.84 9.85 -7.51
CA ALA A 106 11.85 10.83 -7.11
C ALA A 106 12.64 11.36 -8.31
N ALA A 107 13.09 10.48 -9.21
CA ALA A 107 13.78 10.89 -10.44
C ALA A 107 12.90 11.78 -11.34
N LYS A 108 11.60 11.48 -11.45
CA LYS A 108 10.62 12.30 -12.18
C LYS A 108 10.47 13.69 -11.54
N MET A 109 10.44 13.77 -10.21
CA MET A 109 10.41 15.04 -9.47
C MET A 109 11.68 15.87 -9.70
N THR A 110 12.87 15.25 -9.60
CA THR A 110 14.15 15.92 -9.85
C THR A 110 14.26 16.43 -11.29
N ARG A 111 13.82 15.64 -12.27
CA ARG A 111 13.78 16.06 -13.68
C ARG A 111 12.88 17.27 -13.90
N ARG A 112 11.68 17.29 -13.29
CA ARG A 112 10.77 18.44 -13.36
C ARG A 112 11.39 19.68 -12.72
N THR A 113 11.99 19.51 -11.54
CA THR A 113 12.64 20.60 -10.80
C THR A 113 13.77 21.21 -11.60
N LYS A 114 14.68 20.39 -12.17
CA LYS A 114 15.77 20.86 -13.05
C LYS A 114 15.28 21.61 -14.29
N LYS A 115 14.11 21.24 -14.83
CA LYS A 115 13.51 21.96 -15.97
C LYS A 115 12.91 23.30 -15.57
N MET A 116 12.36 23.39 -14.36
CA MET A 116 11.70 24.61 -13.87
C MET A 116 12.69 25.62 -13.26
N LEU A 117 13.72 25.15 -12.57
CA LEU A 117 14.75 25.99 -11.94
C LEU A 117 15.89 26.27 -12.92
N ILE A 118 15.60 27.13 -13.89
CA ILE A 118 16.64 27.68 -14.77
C ILE A 118 17.41 28.74 -13.97
N PRO A 119 18.75 28.62 -13.83
CA PRO A 119 19.55 29.64 -13.16
C PRO A 119 19.36 31.00 -13.84
N LEU A 120 19.06 32.02 -13.04
CA LEU A 120 18.91 33.39 -13.49
C LEU A 120 20.28 34.08 -13.45
N GLN A 121 20.53 35.01 -14.38
CA GLN A 121 21.74 35.81 -14.40
C GLN A 121 21.51 37.16 -13.70
N ILE A 122 22.56 37.71 -13.07
CA ILE A 122 22.51 39.06 -12.51
C ILE A 122 22.22 40.07 -13.63
N GLY A 123 21.28 40.99 -13.39
CA GLY A 123 20.75 41.94 -14.36
C GLY A 123 19.62 41.40 -15.24
N GLN A 124 19.21 40.13 -15.08
CA GLN A 124 18.09 39.57 -15.83
C GLN A 124 16.74 39.98 -15.22
N ASN A 125 15.79 40.37 -16.08
CA ASN A 125 14.41 40.62 -15.67
C ASN A 125 13.67 39.28 -15.48
N CYS A 126 12.98 39.13 -14.35
CA CYS A 126 12.15 37.97 -14.06
C CYS A 126 10.82 38.40 -13.42
N THR A 127 9.87 37.46 -13.33
CA THR A 127 8.57 37.71 -12.69
C THR A 127 8.50 37.00 -11.34
N LEU A 128 8.22 37.76 -10.28
CA LEU A 128 8.04 37.25 -8.92
C LEU A 128 6.53 37.07 -8.66
N ARG A 129 6.09 35.85 -8.40
CA ARG A 129 4.68 35.57 -8.05
C ARG A 129 4.43 35.87 -6.58
N VAL A 130 3.38 36.65 -6.29
CA VAL A 130 2.93 36.93 -4.92
C VAL A 130 2.02 35.79 -4.43
N PRO A 131 2.23 35.25 -3.20
CA PRO A 131 1.32 34.29 -2.60
C PRO A 131 -0.09 34.84 -2.43
N ASP A 132 -1.10 33.98 -2.56
CA ASP A 132 -2.50 34.42 -2.48
C ASP A 132 -2.87 34.96 -1.09
N VAL A 133 -2.13 34.57 -0.03
CA VAL A 133 -2.29 35.07 1.35
C VAL A 133 -1.86 36.53 1.52
N ASP A 134 -0.88 36.98 0.73
CA ASP A 134 -0.31 38.34 0.81
C ASP A 134 -0.95 39.28 -0.21
N ARG A 135 -1.91 38.79 -0.99
CA ARG A 135 -2.49 39.47 -2.15
C ARG A 135 -3.90 39.97 -1.85
N GLY A 136 -4.12 41.28 -1.96
CA GLY A 136 -5.46 41.87 -1.94
C GLY A 136 -6.27 41.56 -3.20
N PRO A 137 -7.60 41.77 -3.19
CA PRO A 137 -8.47 41.45 -4.33
C PRO A 137 -8.11 42.16 -5.65
N ALA A 138 -7.53 43.35 -5.56
CA ALA A 138 -7.14 44.17 -6.71
C ALA A 138 -5.64 44.06 -7.06
N ASP A 139 -4.86 43.34 -6.26
CA ASP A 139 -3.40 43.33 -6.42
C ASP A 139 -2.97 42.39 -7.57
N PRO A 140 -1.91 42.76 -8.33
CA PRO A 140 -1.42 41.93 -9.41
C PRO A 140 -0.83 40.61 -8.88
N LYS A 141 -0.95 39.55 -9.67
CA LYS A 141 -0.44 38.22 -9.30
C LYS A 141 1.09 38.12 -9.34
N ASN A 142 1.73 38.90 -10.21
CA ASN A 142 3.18 38.88 -10.44
C ASN A 142 3.75 40.30 -10.48
N PHE A 143 4.94 40.50 -9.93
CA PHE A 143 5.77 41.70 -10.14
C PHE A 143 6.89 41.44 -11.14
N LEU A 144 7.26 42.45 -11.92
CA LEU A 144 8.47 42.41 -12.74
C LEU A 144 9.63 42.93 -11.89
N VAL A 145 10.69 42.15 -11.77
CA VAL A 145 11.86 42.47 -10.95
C VAL A 145 13.15 42.15 -11.69
N VAL A 146 14.28 42.68 -11.22
CA VAL A 146 15.60 42.47 -11.82
C VAL A 146 16.47 41.74 -10.80
N VAL A 147 17.15 40.68 -11.22
CA VAL A 147 18.05 39.94 -10.32
C VAL A 147 19.28 40.80 -10.01
N MET A 148 19.43 41.20 -8.75
CA MET A 148 20.50 42.07 -8.28
C MET A 148 21.73 41.28 -7.83
N ALA A 149 21.51 40.13 -7.18
CA ALA A 149 22.57 39.26 -6.67
C ALA A 149 22.09 37.82 -6.51
N GLU A 150 23.03 36.87 -6.46
CA GLU A 150 22.78 35.47 -6.13
C GLU A 150 23.72 35.04 -5.00
N CYS A 151 23.16 34.52 -3.91
CA CYS A 151 23.91 33.95 -2.78
C CYS A 151 23.31 32.58 -2.42
N GLU A 152 24.11 31.51 -2.49
CA GLU A 152 23.69 30.14 -2.12
C GLU A 152 22.42 29.64 -2.84
N GLY A 153 22.17 30.11 -4.07
CA GLY A 153 20.97 29.78 -4.85
C GLY A 153 19.72 30.57 -4.49
N LEU A 154 19.84 31.55 -3.58
CA LEU A 154 18.83 32.57 -3.33
C LEU A 154 19.14 33.81 -4.16
N TYR A 155 18.11 34.30 -4.86
CA TYR A 155 18.20 35.51 -5.68
C TYR A 155 17.66 36.71 -4.91
N THR A 156 18.45 37.77 -4.83
CA THR A 156 18.00 39.09 -4.40
C THR A 156 17.50 39.85 -5.61
N VAL A 157 16.32 40.46 -5.49
CA VAL A 157 15.63 41.20 -6.56
C VAL A 157 15.30 42.62 -6.15
#